data_AF-A0A3N1J5X4-F1
#
_entry.id   AF-A0A3N1J5X4-F1
#
_cell.length_a   1.000
_cell.length_b   1.000
_cell.length_c   1.000
_cell.angle_alpha   90.00
_cell.angle_beta   90.00
_cell.angle_gamma   90.00
#
_symmetry.space_group_name_H-M   'P 1'
#
loop_
_entity.id
_entity.type
_entity.pdbx_description
1 polymer ?
#
loop_
_entity_poly.entity_id
_entity_poly.type
_entity_poly.pdbx_seq_one_letter_code
_entity_poly.pdbx_strand_id
1 'polypeptide(L)'
;MNELTFLINDYQKSVYAAVITMYRSGILMPSSRYDWINADIPFYGELEDGSKYYKHGAGCLVVFEIGDIDFDFGEQGEFGGFNSWWLTRFAGDNLPNYGFSDIHEVAECLKEAYEAGQLNHLGNDLYYVSTTPLKYASDVYFRHEGDILPGRNHDHVFVLQSHYFQAAELMLKNHQKLNDKWQRNDRLNQREMIDNGIYLSTWLGFLAVTCEGFRKLNMRILLQIERPEEFKELVSISDKVGRLMKQHADALRKFRNDVFHLRESQEVIRGFFDRDSIRLDWAHELHVALRDFFSAYRIKCEVYYIMHDRKGESCFGKK
;
A
#
# COMPACT_ATOMS: atom_id res chain seq x y z
N MET A 1 -18.10 17.96 28.94
CA MET A 1 -17.61 16.94 27.98
C MET A 1 -17.73 17.61 26.64
N ASN A 2 -16.62 18.08 26.07
CA ASN A 2 -16.57 19.30 25.24
C ASN A 2 -17.46 19.19 23.98
N GLU A 3 -18.39 20.14 23.79
CA GLU A 3 -19.33 20.24 22.65
C GLU A 3 -18.61 20.13 21.30
N LEU A 4 -17.45 20.78 21.20
CA LEU A 4 -16.55 20.71 20.06
C LEU A 4 -16.10 19.26 19.74
N THR A 5 -15.86 18.44 20.76
CA THR A 5 -15.44 17.04 20.58
C THR A 5 -16.54 16.20 19.96
N PHE A 6 -17.81 16.43 20.30
CA PHE A 6 -18.92 15.71 19.68
C PHE A 6 -19.05 16.06 18.19
N LEU A 7 -19.01 17.36 17.87
CA LEU A 7 -19.09 17.84 16.49
C LEU A 7 -17.94 17.31 15.62
N ILE A 8 -16.70 17.38 16.11
CA ILE A 8 -15.52 16.83 15.41
C ILE A 8 -15.68 15.32 15.17
N ASN A 9 -16.08 14.57 16.19
CA ASN A 9 -16.18 13.11 16.09
C ASN A 9 -17.25 12.69 15.07
N ASP A 10 -18.41 13.35 15.05
CA ASP A 10 -19.47 13.03 14.10
C ASP A 10 -19.11 13.42 12.67
N TYR A 11 -18.48 14.59 12.48
CA TYR A 11 -17.92 14.98 11.20
C TYR A 11 -16.91 13.94 10.69
N GLN A 12 -15.92 13.58 11.51
CA GLN A 12 -14.87 12.63 11.11
C GLN A 12 -15.40 11.22 10.83
N LYS A 13 -16.43 10.76 11.56
CA LYS A 13 -17.13 9.51 11.26
C LYS A 13 -17.82 9.57 9.90
N SER A 14 -18.47 10.69 9.59
CA SER A 14 -19.17 10.90 8.32
C SER A 14 -18.18 10.98 7.14
N VAL A 15 -17.05 11.67 7.30
CA VAL A 15 -15.96 11.64 6.31
C VAL A 15 -15.45 10.22 6.11
N TYR A 16 -15.23 9.47 7.19
CA TYR A 16 -14.77 8.07 7.08
C TYR A 16 -15.75 7.19 6.31
N ALA A 17 -17.06 7.34 6.54
CA ALA A 17 -18.09 6.64 5.80
C ALA A 17 -18.10 7.03 4.30
N ALA A 18 -17.95 8.32 3.99
CA ALA A 18 -17.82 8.80 2.61
C ALA A 18 -16.62 8.20 1.89
N VAL A 19 -15.44 8.23 2.51
CA VAL A 19 -14.21 7.69 1.91
C VAL A 19 -14.33 6.16 1.69
N ILE A 20 -14.93 5.42 2.62
CA ILE A 20 -15.25 3.98 2.42
C ILE A 20 -16.19 3.78 1.24
N THR A 21 -17.26 4.56 1.15
CA THR A 21 -18.28 4.41 0.10
C THR A 21 -17.70 4.74 -1.28
N MET A 22 -16.89 5.80 -1.37
CA MET A 22 -16.12 6.14 -2.57
C MET A 22 -15.20 4.99 -2.98
N TYR A 23 -14.46 4.42 -2.02
CA TYR A 23 -13.57 3.30 -2.28
C TYR A 23 -14.30 2.06 -2.79
N ARG A 24 -15.40 1.66 -2.13
CA ARG A 24 -16.24 0.53 -2.56
C ARG A 24 -16.82 0.74 -3.96
N SER A 25 -17.18 1.97 -4.28
CA SER A 25 -17.64 2.39 -5.62
C SER A 25 -16.56 2.33 -6.71
N GLY A 26 -15.32 2.00 -6.38
CA GLY A 26 -14.21 1.83 -7.33
C GLY A 26 -13.33 3.06 -7.50
N ILE A 27 -13.57 4.13 -6.74
CA ILE A 27 -12.70 5.30 -6.72
C ILE A 27 -11.40 4.92 -6.02
N LEU A 28 -10.26 5.11 -6.70
CA LEU A 28 -8.96 4.88 -6.11
C LEU A 28 -8.70 5.93 -5.02
N MET A 29 -8.37 5.45 -3.83
CA MET A 29 -7.99 6.35 -2.73
C MET A 29 -6.59 6.91 -2.97
N PRO A 30 -6.41 8.24 -2.84
CA PRO A 30 -5.15 8.90 -3.17
C PRO A 30 -4.07 8.62 -2.11
N SER A 31 -2.82 8.47 -2.55
CA SER A 31 -1.65 8.47 -1.66
C SER A 31 -1.13 9.87 -1.32
N SER A 32 -1.65 10.90 -1.99
CA SER A 32 -1.30 12.29 -1.75
C SER A 32 -2.40 13.24 -2.25
N ARG A 33 -2.42 14.47 -1.76
CA ARG A 33 -3.27 15.54 -2.31
C ARG A 33 -3.07 15.70 -3.81
N TYR A 34 -1.82 15.64 -4.27
CA TYR A 34 -1.49 15.76 -5.68
C TYR A 34 -2.07 14.60 -6.50
N ASP A 35 -2.02 13.37 -5.99
CA ASP A 35 -2.62 12.21 -6.66
C ASP A 35 -4.13 12.38 -6.79
N TRP A 36 -4.80 12.91 -5.77
CA TRP A 36 -6.24 13.19 -5.85
C TRP A 36 -6.58 14.24 -6.90
N ILE A 37 -5.86 15.36 -6.89
CA ILE A 37 -6.09 16.47 -7.83
C ILE A 37 -5.98 15.97 -9.27
N ASN A 38 -4.95 15.18 -9.56
CA ASN A 38 -4.64 14.69 -10.90
C ASN A 38 -5.28 13.36 -11.26
N ALA A 39 -6.05 12.75 -10.35
CA ALA A 39 -6.73 11.49 -10.62
C ALA A 39 -7.71 11.65 -11.80
N ASP A 40 -7.64 10.74 -12.77
CA ASP A 40 -8.57 10.66 -13.90
C ASP A 40 -9.89 10.00 -13.45
N ILE A 41 -10.62 10.71 -12.61
CA ILE A 41 -11.96 10.33 -12.16
C ILE A 41 -12.96 11.44 -12.56
N PRO A 42 -14.19 11.09 -12.95
CA PRO A 42 -15.20 12.10 -13.26
C PRO A 42 -15.40 13.08 -12.10
N PHE A 43 -15.59 14.36 -12.42
CA PHE A 43 -15.82 15.41 -11.43
C PHE A 43 -17.10 15.22 -10.63
N TYR A 44 -18.07 14.47 -11.16
CA TYR A 44 -19.30 14.11 -10.47
C TYR A 44 -19.74 12.72 -10.90
N GLY A 45 -20.49 12.04 -10.05
CA GLY A 45 -21.04 10.73 -10.34
C GLY A 45 -21.90 10.18 -9.20
N GLU A 46 -22.30 8.93 -9.36
CA GLU A 46 -23.08 8.18 -8.38
C GLU A 46 -22.21 7.07 -7.78
N LEU A 47 -22.29 6.92 -6.46
CA LEU A 47 -21.64 5.88 -5.68
C LEU A 47 -22.53 4.63 -5.65
N GLU A 48 -21.99 3.50 -5.21
CA GLU A 48 -22.70 2.21 -5.23
C GLU A 48 -23.97 2.16 -4.37
N ASP A 49 -24.09 3.05 -3.39
CA ASP A 49 -25.25 3.19 -2.51
C ASP A 49 -26.29 4.20 -3.04
N GLY A 50 -26.07 4.75 -4.24
CA GLY A 50 -26.91 5.77 -4.86
C GLY A 50 -26.56 7.21 -4.43
N SER A 51 -25.63 7.39 -3.50
CA SER A 51 -25.16 8.72 -3.08
C SER A 51 -24.42 9.42 -4.21
N LYS A 52 -24.53 10.74 -4.30
CA LYS A 52 -23.81 11.51 -5.34
C LYS A 52 -22.48 11.99 -4.79
N TYR A 53 -21.46 12.04 -5.64
CA TYR A 53 -20.18 12.67 -5.30
C TYR A 53 -19.84 13.80 -6.26
N TYR A 54 -19.10 14.78 -5.76
CA TYR A 54 -18.59 15.92 -6.50
C TYR A 54 -17.13 16.18 -6.09
N LYS A 55 -16.20 15.79 -6.96
CA LYS A 55 -14.78 16.10 -6.79
C LYS A 55 -14.57 17.60 -7.01
N HIS A 56 -13.79 18.20 -6.14
CA HIS A 56 -13.31 19.57 -6.26
C HIS A 56 -11.88 19.64 -5.73
N GLY A 57 -11.13 20.70 -6.05
CA GLY A 57 -9.80 20.99 -5.51
C GLY A 57 -9.02 19.79 -4.97
N ALA A 58 -8.74 19.81 -3.66
CA ALA A 58 -8.08 18.75 -2.93
C ALA A 58 -9.07 17.74 -2.29
N GLY A 59 -10.37 17.82 -2.60
CA GLY A 59 -11.41 17.18 -1.82
C GLY A 59 -12.59 16.61 -2.60
N CYS A 60 -13.61 16.23 -1.87
CA CYS A 60 -14.83 15.66 -2.40
C CYS A 60 -16.02 16.01 -1.52
N LEU A 61 -17.12 16.43 -2.15
CA LEU A 61 -18.43 16.47 -1.54
C LEU A 61 -19.16 15.16 -1.84
N VAL A 62 -19.68 14.49 -0.81
CA VAL A 62 -20.58 13.34 -0.93
C VAL A 62 -21.94 13.72 -0.35
N VAL A 63 -22.99 13.50 -1.12
CA VAL A 63 -24.39 13.83 -0.80
C VAL A 63 -25.10 12.54 -0.43
N PHE A 64 -25.33 12.33 0.86
CA PHE A 64 -26.14 11.23 1.38
C PHE A 64 -27.60 11.69 1.60
N GLU A 65 -28.52 10.74 1.74
CA GLU A 65 -29.91 11.05 2.11
C GLU A 65 -30.02 11.76 3.47
N ILE A 66 -29.08 11.48 4.39
CA ILE A 66 -29.05 12.00 5.76
C ILE A 66 -28.24 13.30 5.90
N GLY A 67 -27.60 13.78 4.83
CA GLY A 67 -26.81 15.00 4.83
C GLY A 67 -25.59 14.98 3.93
N ASP A 68 -25.05 16.17 3.71
CA ASP A 68 -23.90 16.40 2.85
C ASP A 68 -22.61 16.39 3.66
N ILE A 69 -21.57 15.73 3.15
CA ILE A 69 -20.24 15.75 3.74
C ILE A 69 -19.21 16.23 2.73
N ASP A 70 -18.52 17.31 3.08
CA ASP A 70 -17.47 17.91 2.26
C ASP A 70 -16.16 17.89 3.05
N PHE A 71 -15.07 17.50 2.39
CA PHE A 71 -13.77 17.31 3.01
C PHE A 71 -12.64 17.38 1.99
N ASP A 72 -11.43 17.67 2.47
CA ASP A 72 -10.20 17.66 1.68
C ASP A 72 -9.26 16.53 2.10
N PHE A 73 -8.45 16.08 1.14
CA PHE A 73 -7.27 15.27 1.39
C PHE A 73 -6.05 16.15 1.73
N GLY A 74 -5.29 15.73 2.74
CA GLY A 74 -4.01 16.28 3.15
C GLY A 74 -2.88 15.92 2.19
N GLU A 75 -1.69 16.48 2.43
CA GLU A 75 -0.55 16.34 1.51
C GLU A 75 -0.14 14.89 1.25
N GLN A 76 -0.23 14.01 2.25
CA GLN A 76 0.08 12.58 2.12
C GLN A 76 -1.21 11.73 2.03
N GLY A 77 -2.33 12.33 1.63
CA GLY A 77 -3.62 11.65 1.52
C GLY A 77 -4.31 11.47 2.88
N GLU A 78 -3.94 12.26 3.89
CA GLU A 78 -4.67 12.32 5.15
C GLU A 78 -6.12 12.75 4.90
N PHE A 79 -7.06 12.29 5.72
CA PHE A 79 -8.44 12.77 5.63
C PHE A 79 -9.06 12.93 7.02
N GLY A 80 -10.21 13.61 7.07
CA GLY A 80 -10.89 13.95 8.33
C GLY A 80 -10.26 15.14 9.05
N GLY A 81 -9.43 15.92 8.37
CA GLY A 81 -9.05 17.26 8.81
C GLY A 81 -10.25 18.18 8.77
N PHE A 82 -10.29 19.16 9.68
CA PHE A 82 -11.43 20.03 9.84
C PHE A 82 -11.01 21.46 10.15
N ASN A 83 -11.90 22.41 9.86
CA ASN A 83 -11.82 23.78 10.30
C ASN A 83 -13.22 24.27 10.68
N SER A 84 -13.35 25.51 11.16
CA SER A 84 -14.65 26.03 11.58
C SER A 84 -15.68 25.98 10.45
N TRP A 85 -15.27 26.28 9.21
CA TRP A 85 -16.16 26.26 8.06
C TRP A 85 -16.68 24.85 7.74
N TRP A 86 -15.80 23.84 7.70
CA TRP A 86 -16.20 22.45 7.46
C TRP A 86 -17.13 21.90 8.54
N LEU A 87 -16.82 22.17 9.81
CA LEU A 87 -17.66 21.71 10.93
C LEU A 87 -19.04 22.39 10.93
N THR A 88 -19.09 23.71 10.71
CA THR A 88 -20.35 24.44 10.64
C THR A 88 -21.18 24.01 9.44
N ARG A 89 -20.56 23.80 8.28
CA ARG A 89 -21.27 23.33 7.08
C ARG A 89 -21.83 21.91 7.28
N PHE A 90 -21.08 21.02 7.89
CA PHE A 90 -21.53 19.68 8.24
C PHE A 90 -22.71 19.70 9.21
N ALA A 91 -22.65 20.53 10.26
CA ALA A 91 -23.75 20.64 11.22
C ALA A 91 -25.00 21.28 10.61
N GLY A 92 -24.83 22.25 9.70
CA GLY A 92 -25.94 22.97 9.07
C GLY A 92 -26.92 23.53 10.11
N ASP A 93 -28.22 23.31 9.89
CA ASP A 93 -29.28 23.74 10.81
C ASP A 93 -29.24 23.01 12.17
N ASN A 94 -28.49 21.90 12.28
CA ASN A 94 -28.31 21.12 13.49
C ASN A 94 -27.19 21.67 14.41
N LEU A 95 -26.51 22.75 14.02
CA LEU A 95 -25.44 23.38 14.79
C LEU A 95 -25.84 23.70 16.26
N PRO A 96 -27.05 24.21 16.55
CA PRO A 96 -27.49 24.46 17.93
C PRO A 96 -27.56 23.18 18.78
N ASN A 97 -27.82 22.02 18.18
CA ASN A 97 -27.87 20.74 18.90
C ASN A 97 -26.46 20.25 19.29
N TYR A 98 -25.42 20.78 18.66
CA TYR A 98 -24.04 20.60 19.09
C TYR A 98 -23.60 21.63 20.13
N GLY A 99 -24.45 22.60 20.50
CA GLY A 99 -24.14 23.64 21.50
C GLY A 99 -23.60 24.95 20.94
N PHE A 100 -23.62 25.13 19.61
CA PHE A 100 -23.07 26.32 18.95
C PHE A 100 -24.16 27.15 18.27
N SER A 101 -24.09 28.47 18.41
CA SER A 101 -25.01 29.41 17.79
C SER A 101 -24.60 29.74 16.35
N ASP A 102 -23.29 29.83 16.09
CA ASP A 102 -22.73 30.23 14.79
C ASP A 102 -21.28 29.74 14.58
N ILE A 103 -20.72 30.08 13.42
CA ILE A 103 -19.34 29.71 13.04
C ILE A 103 -18.26 30.40 13.90
N HIS A 104 -18.54 31.56 14.48
CA HIS A 104 -17.58 32.30 15.29
C HIS A 104 -17.36 31.59 16.62
N GLU A 105 -18.41 31.07 17.25
CA GLU A 105 -18.29 30.25 18.46
C GLU A 105 -17.47 28.98 18.20
N VAL A 106 -17.72 28.28 17.08
CA VAL A 106 -16.91 27.11 16.68
C VAL A 106 -15.44 27.50 16.47
N ALA A 107 -15.18 28.63 15.81
CA ALA A 107 -13.83 29.12 15.55
C ALA A 107 -13.06 29.47 16.83
N GLU A 108 -13.70 30.14 17.79
CA GLU A 108 -13.09 30.43 19.09
C GLU A 108 -12.79 29.14 19.87
N CYS A 109 -13.74 28.18 19.92
CA CYS A 109 -13.48 26.91 20.58
C CYS A 109 -12.35 26.10 19.93
N LEU A 110 -12.23 26.12 18.59
CA LEU A 110 -11.11 25.50 17.89
C LEU A 110 -9.77 26.15 18.25
N LYS A 111 -9.74 27.48 18.33
CA LYS A 111 -8.55 28.24 18.71
C LYS A 111 -8.14 27.94 20.15
N GLU A 112 -9.08 27.94 21.09
CA GLU A 112 -8.83 27.56 22.49
C GLU A 112 -8.29 26.12 22.60
N ALA A 113 -8.88 25.17 21.87
CA ALA A 113 -8.43 23.78 21.86
C ALA A 113 -7.02 23.63 21.26
N TYR A 114 -6.70 24.41 20.23
CA TYR A 114 -5.35 24.48 19.66
C TYR A 114 -4.33 25.09 20.64
N GLU A 115 -4.66 26.21 21.28
CA GLU A 115 -3.82 26.85 22.30
C GLU A 115 -3.59 25.95 23.52
N ALA A 116 -4.57 25.10 23.86
CA ALA A 116 -4.47 24.08 24.89
C ALA A 116 -3.67 22.83 24.46
N GLY A 117 -3.17 22.77 23.22
CA GLY A 117 -2.41 21.63 22.68
C GLY A 117 -3.25 20.40 22.35
N GLN A 118 -4.58 20.52 22.35
CA GLN A 118 -5.50 19.42 22.04
C GLN A 118 -5.64 19.19 20.54
N LEU A 119 -5.32 20.21 19.73
CA LEU A 119 -5.33 20.15 18.28
C LEU A 119 -3.93 20.46 17.72
N ASN A 120 -3.62 19.88 16.57
CA ASN A 120 -2.46 20.20 15.75
C ASN A 120 -2.90 20.76 14.39
N HIS A 121 -2.05 21.60 13.78
CA HIS A 121 -2.22 22.07 12.42
C HIS A 121 -1.62 21.07 11.42
N LEU A 122 -2.39 20.73 10.39
CA LEU A 122 -1.94 20.11 9.16
C LEU A 122 -2.20 21.15 8.07
N GLY A 123 -1.17 21.56 7.31
CA GLY A 123 -1.24 22.75 6.44
C GLY A 123 -2.52 22.90 5.59
N ASN A 124 -2.82 24.14 5.18
CA ASN A 124 -4.09 24.59 4.58
C ASN A 124 -5.25 24.72 5.59
N ASP A 125 -4.97 25.32 6.74
CA ASP A 125 -5.98 25.67 7.74
C ASP A 125 -6.79 24.49 8.30
N LEU A 126 -6.27 23.26 8.24
CA LEU A 126 -6.92 22.07 8.80
C LEU A 126 -6.34 21.69 10.16
N TYR A 127 -7.23 21.42 11.11
CA TYR A 127 -6.92 20.89 12.41
C TYR A 127 -7.13 19.38 12.48
N TYR A 128 -6.37 18.74 13.36
CA TYR A 128 -6.53 17.34 13.77
C TYR A 128 -6.35 17.21 15.29
N VAL A 129 -6.95 16.17 15.88
CA VAL A 129 -6.85 15.90 17.31
C VAL A 129 -5.47 15.36 17.66
N SER A 130 -4.73 16.03 18.55
CA SER A 130 -3.31 15.75 18.84
C SER A 130 -3.02 14.33 19.36
N THR A 131 -4.00 13.71 20.02
CA THR A 131 -3.88 12.37 20.61
C THR A 131 -4.32 11.25 19.67
N THR A 132 -4.84 11.58 18.48
CA THR A 132 -5.35 10.60 17.52
C THR A 132 -4.40 10.47 16.34
N PRO A 133 -3.98 9.25 15.97
CA PRO A 133 -3.21 9.04 14.76
C PRO A 133 -3.94 9.57 13.53
N LEU A 134 -3.19 10.18 12.61
CA LEU A 134 -3.71 10.57 11.30
C LEU A 134 -4.25 9.33 10.57
N LYS A 135 -5.35 9.51 9.84
CA LYS A 135 -5.92 8.49 8.97
C LYS A 135 -5.54 8.83 7.53
N TYR A 136 -5.07 7.83 6.79
CA TYR A 136 -4.66 7.98 5.39
C TYR A 136 -5.66 7.27 4.49
N ALA A 137 -5.99 7.88 3.36
CA ALA A 137 -6.94 7.33 2.41
C ALA A 137 -6.42 5.98 1.84
N SER A 138 -5.11 5.83 1.69
CA SER A 138 -4.45 4.56 1.31
C SER A 138 -4.72 3.40 2.27
N ASP A 139 -5.03 3.70 3.53
CA ASP A 139 -5.25 2.70 4.58
C ASP A 139 -6.74 2.37 4.72
N VAL A 140 -7.61 3.10 4.01
CA VAL A 140 -9.02 2.77 3.96
C VAL A 140 -9.19 1.44 3.26
N TYR A 141 -9.87 0.56 3.97
CA TYR A 141 -10.02 -0.82 3.58
C TYR A 141 -11.37 -1.31 4.15
N PHE A 142 -12.12 -2.05 3.33
CA PHE A 142 -13.42 -2.60 3.66
C PHE A 142 -13.47 -4.09 3.29
N ARG A 143 -13.95 -4.96 4.19
CA ARG A 143 -14.31 -6.37 3.90
C ARG A 143 -15.79 -6.53 4.18
N HIS A 144 -16.44 -7.33 3.35
CA HIS A 144 -17.72 -7.92 3.70
C HIS A 144 -17.53 -8.92 4.86
N GLU A 145 -18.58 -9.11 5.65
CA GLU A 145 -18.56 -10.14 6.69
C GLU A 145 -18.30 -11.52 6.07
N GLY A 146 -17.34 -12.27 6.64
CA GLY A 146 -16.92 -13.57 6.13
C GLY A 146 -15.88 -13.55 5.00
N ASP A 147 -15.50 -12.38 4.48
CA ASP A 147 -14.39 -12.27 3.51
C ASP A 147 -13.04 -12.48 4.22
N ILE A 148 -12.30 -13.49 3.79
CA ILE A 148 -11.01 -13.86 4.38
C ILE A 148 -9.81 -13.33 3.59
N LEU A 149 -10.00 -12.78 2.38
CA LEU A 149 -8.92 -12.18 1.62
C LEU A 149 -8.61 -10.77 2.16
N PRO A 150 -7.38 -10.47 2.58
CA PRO A 150 -7.03 -9.13 3.06
C PRO A 150 -7.24 -8.05 1.99
N GLY A 151 -7.38 -6.79 2.43
CA GLY A 151 -7.29 -5.64 1.54
C GLY A 151 -5.93 -5.61 0.83
N ARG A 152 -5.88 -5.16 -0.42
CA ARG A 152 -4.64 -5.09 -1.23
C ARG A 152 -3.43 -4.52 -0.48
N ASN A 153 -3.60 -3.38 0.20
CA ASN A 153 -2.52 -2.71 0.96
C ASN A 153 -2.19 -3.40 2.30
N HIS A 154 -3.09 -4.27 2.78
CA HIS A 154 -2.96 -5.03 4.01
C HIS A 154 -2.52 -6.49 3.77
N ASP A 155 -2.42 -6.92 2.52
CA ASP A 155 -1.99 -8.27 2.19
C ASP A 155 -0.47 -8.37 2.20
N HIS A 156 0.06 -9.05 3.22
CA HIS A 156 1.50 -9.24 3.35
C HIS A 156 2.14 -10.00 2.17
N VAL A 157 1.37 -10.76 1.38
CA VAL A 157 1.87 -11.37 0.15
C VAL A 157 2.17 -10.29 -0.90
N PHE A 158 1.30 -9.28 -1.03
CA PHE A 158 1.55 -8.13 -1.90
C PHE A 158 2.68 -7.26 -1.37
N VAL A 159 2.77 -7.04 -0.06
CA VAL A 159 3.92 -6.32 0.54
C VAL A 159 5.23 -7.05 0.22
N LEU A 160 5.25 -8.39 0.33
CA LEU A 160 6.41 -9.19 -0.01
C LEU A 160 6.79 -9.03 -1.50
N GLN A 161 5.78 -9.01 -2.37
CA GLN A 161 5.97 -8.80 -3.80
C GLN A 161 6.51 -7.39 -4.12
N SER A 162 5.83 -6.34 -3.68
CA SER A 162 6.09 -4.96 -4.08
C SER A 162 7.39 -4.41 -3.49
N HIS A 163 7.65 -4.66 -2.21
CA HIS A 163 8.79 -4.05 -1.52
C HIS A 163 10.09 -4.84 -1.66
N TYR A 164 10.01 -6.16 -1.90
CA TYR A 164 11.20 -7.01 -1.93
C TYR A 164 11.38 -7.69 -3.28
N PHE A 165 10.38 -8.43 -3.77
CA PHE A 165 10.56 -9.21 -4.99
C PHE A 165 10.71 -8.32 -6.24
N GLN A 166 9.90 -7.27 -6.39
CA GLN A 166 10.01 -6.33 -7.50
C GLN A 166 11.33 -5.55 -7.49
N ALA A 167 11.87 -5.25 -6.30
CA ALA A 167 13.22 -4.70 -6.18
C ALA A 167 14.27 -5.69 -6.70
N ALA A 168 14.14 -6.98 -6.36
CA ALA A 168 14.99 -8.04 -6.91
C ALA A 168 14.89 -8.11 -8.45
N GLU A 169 13.68 -8.04 -8.99
CA GLU A 169 13.42 -8.07 -10.44
C GLU A 169 14.06 -6.89 -11.17
N LEU A 170 13.94 -5.68 -10.61
CA LEU A 170 14.58 -4.48 -11.17
C LEU A 170 16.11 -4.62 -11.21
N MET A 171 16.70 -5.10 -10.12
CA MET A 171 18.15 -5.30 -10.04
C MET A 171 18.63 -6.38 -11.02
N LEU A 172 17.92 -7.50 -11.11
CA LEU A 172 18.22 -8.56 -12.07
C LEU A 172 18.17 -8.03 -13.51
N LYS A 173 17.12 -7.28 -13.86
CA LYS A 173 16.96 -6.70 -15.20
C LYS A 173 18.11 -5.77 -15.56
N ASN A 174 18.59 -4.96 -14.61
CA ASN A 174 19.71 -4.06 -14.86
C ASN A 174 21.06 -4.80 -14.95
N HIS A 175 21.27 -5.82 -14.13
CA HIS A 175 22.41 -6.72 -14.24
C HIS A 175 22.45 -7.41 -15.61
N GLN A 176 21.32 -7.98 -16.06
CA GLN A 176 21.21 -8.63 -17.37
C GLN A 176 21.53 -7.67 -18.52
N LYS A 177 21.00 -6.44 -18.49
CA LYS A 177 21.33 -5.43 -19.52
C LYS A 177 22.83 -5.15 -19.64
N LEU A 178 23.54 -5.04 -18.52
CA LEU A 178 24.99 -4.81 -18.52
C LEU A 178 25.75 -6.08 -18.94
N ASN A 179 25.30 -7.25 -18.52
CA ASN A 179 25.87 -8.52 -18.94
C ASN A 179 25.72 -8.73 -20.46
N ASP A 180 24.54 -8.46 -21.02
CA ASP A 180 24.29 -8.52 -22.47
C ASP A 180 25.13 -7.50 -23.24
N LYS A 181 25.39 -6.32 -22.65
CA LYS A 181 26.29 -5.31 -23.22
C LYS A 181 27.72 -5.83 -23.24
N TRP A 182 28.18 -6.46 -22.16
CA TRP A 182 29.51 -7.06 -22.09
C TRP A 182 29.66 -8.18 -23.12
N GLN A 183 28.72 -9.12 -23.18
CA GLN A 183 28.75 -10.23 -24.15
C GLN A 183 28.80 -9.75 -25.61
N ARG A 184 28.14 -8.64 -25.93
CA ARG A 184 28.14 -8.08 -27.30
C ARG A 184 29.39 -7.29 -27.65
N ASN A 185 29.95 -6.54 -26.71
CA ASN A 185 30.99 -5.56 -26.99
C ASN A 185 32.38 -5.94 -26.43
N ASP A 186 32.45 -7.04 -25.68
CA ASP A 186 33.59 -7.48 -24.88
C ASP A 186 34.20 -6.38 -23.99
N ARG A 187 33.38 -5.40 -23.60
CA ARG A 187 33.79 -4.28 -22.76
C ARG A 187 32.65 -3.68 -21.95
N LEU A 188 32.96 -3.36 -20.71
CA LEU A 188 32.23 -2.42 -19.85
C LEU A 188 33.23 -1.35 -19.39
N ASN A 189 32.77 -0.12 -19.20
CA ASN A 189 33.61 0.87 -18.54
C ASN A 189 33.69 0.58 -17.02
N GLN A 190 34.64 1.21 -16.31
CA GLN A 190 34.86 0.97 -14.89
C GLN A 190 33.60 1.17 -14.03
N ARG A 191 32.82 2.22 -14.32
CA ARG A 191 31.56 2.49 -13.62
C ARG A 191 30.53 1.40 -13.87
N GLU A 192 30.39 0.95 -15.11
CA GLU A 192 29.48 -0.14 -15.49
C GLU A 192 29.88 -1.47 -14.85
N MET A 193 31.19 -1.74 -14.68
CA MET A 193 31.63 -2.92 -13.94
C MET A 193 31.23 -2.87 -12.46
N ILE A 194 31.37 -1.70 -11.83
CA ILE A 194 30.94 -1.48 -10.44
C ILE A 194 29.41 -1.63 -10.33
N ASP A 195 28.67 -0.94 -11.20
CA ASP A 195 27.20 -0.99 -11.23
C ASP A 195 26.71 -2.43 -11.46
N ASN A 196 27.35 -3.19 -12.35
CA ASN A 196 27.01 -4.59 -12.59
C ASN A 196 27.16 -5.46 -11.33
N GLY A 197 28.24 -5.27 -10.58
CA GLY A 197 28.47 -5.96 -9.31
C GLY A 197 27.45 -5.56 -8.22
N ILE A 198 27.09 -4.28 -8.16
CA ILE A 198 26.04 -3.78 -7.27
C ILE A 198 24.71 -4.43 -7.62
N TYR A 199 24.27 -4.37 -8.88
CA TYR A 199 23.00 -4.96 -9.30
C TYR A 199 22.92 -6.46 -9.02
N LEU A 200 23.98 -7.21 -9.32
CA LEU A 200 24.05 -8.64 -9.01
C LEU A 200 23.90 -8.91 -7.51
N SER A 201 24.68 -8.21 -6.69
CA SER A 201 24.70 -8.43 -5.24
C SER A 201 23.38 -8.01 -4.59
N THR A 202 22.80 -6.88 -5.02
CA THR A 202 21.52 -6.38 -4.52
C THR A 202 20.35 -7.24 -4.99
N TRP A 203 20.37 -7.79 -6.21
CA TRP A 203 19.39 -8.77 -6.68
C TRP A 203 19.35 -10.00 -5.78
N LEU A 204 20.50 -10.67 -5.61
CA LEU A 204 20.61 -11.85 -4.74
C LEU A 204 20.21 -11.51 -3.30
N GLY A 205 20.57 -10.31 -2.87
CA GLY A 205 20.17 -9.72 -1.60
C GLY A 205 18.66 -9.68 -1.37
N PHE A 206 17.91 -9.02 -2.26
CA PHE A 206 16.45 -8.95 -2.18
C PHE A 206 15.78 -10.31 -2.41
N LEU A 207 16.36 -11.17 -3.24
CA LEU A 207 15.89 -12.54 -3.43
C LEU A 207 15.96 -13.32 -2.11
N ALA A 208 17.03 -13.16 -1.33
CA ALA A 208 17.18 -13.76 -0.01
C ALA A 208 16.09 -13.29 0.97
N VAL A 209 15.84 -11.98 1.03
CA VAL A 209 14.80 -11.39 1.89
C VAL A 209 13.41 -11.86 1.46
N THR A 210 13.17 -11.95 0.15
CA THR A 210 11.91 -12.50 -0.39
C THR A 210 11.70 -13.94 0.10
N CYS A 211 12.75 -14.77 0.09
CA CYS A 211 12.69 -16.14 0.59
C CYS A 211 12.45 -16.24 2.10
N GLU A 212 12.95 -15.29 2.88
CA GLU A 212 12.66 -15.21 4.32
C GLU A 212 11.21 -14.81 4.58
N GLY A 213 10.71 -13.80 3.87
CA GLY A 213 9.31 -13.39 3.94
C GLY A 213 8.36 -14.51 3.53
N PHE A 214 8.65 -15.22 2.44
CA PHE A 214 7.85 -16.35 1.98
C PHE A 214 7.74 -17.46 3.02
N ARG A 215 8.85 -17.75 3.73
CA ARG A 215 8.88 -18.69 4.87
C ARG A 215 8.10 -18.16 6.07
N LYS A 216 8.32 -16.89 6.44
CA LYS A 216 7.68 -16.25 7.60
C LYS A 216 6.16 -16.20 7.46
N LEU A 217 5.66 -16.00 6.24
CA LEU A 217 4.23 -16.05 5.92
C LEU A 217 3.65 -17.46 5.95
N ASN A 218 4.47 -18.50 6.07
CA ASN A 218 4.04 -19.88 6.05
C ASN A 218 3.12 -20.16 4.85
N MET A 219 3.59 -19.79 3.64
CA MET A 219 2.76 -19.60 2.45
C MET A 219 1.79 -20.76 2.17
N ARG A 220 2.22 -22.01 2.39
CA ARG A 220 1.36 -23.18 2.21
C ARG A 220 0.14 -23.16 3.13
N ILE A 221 0.34 -22.87 4.41
CA ILE A 221 -0.75 -22.80 5.40
C ILE A 221 -1.63 -21.58 5.11
N LEU A 222 -1.02 -20.44 4.80
CA LEU A 222 -1.73 -19.22 4.42
C LEU A 222 -2.70 -19.47 3.25
N LEU A 223 -2.24 -20.13 2.18
CA LEU A 223 -3.08 -20.42 1.01
C LEU A 223 -4.20 -21.45 1.30
N GLN A 224 -4.03 -22.31 2.31
CA GLN A 224 -4.98 -23.37 2.61
C GLN A 224 -6.04 -22.98 3.64
N ILE A 225 -5.70 -22.06 4.54
CA ILE A 225 -6.51 -21.76 5.74
C ILE A 225 -6.92 -20.29 5.78
N GLU A 226 -6.04 -19.38 5.35
CA GLU A 226 -6.21 -17.94 5.52
C GLU A 226 -6.55 -17.22 4.20
N ARG A 227 -6.88 -17.98 3.15
CA ARG A 227 -7.24 -17.47 1.83
C ARG A 227 -8.47 -18.21 1.28
N PRO A 228 -9.21 -17.59 0.34
CA PRO A 228 -10.34 -18.24 -0.32
C PRO A 228 -9.98 -19.60 -0.93
N GLU A 229 -10.96 -20.50 -1.03
CA GLU A 229 -10.76 -21.89 -1.45
C GLU A 229 -10.01 -22.01 -2.80
N GLU A 230 -10.27 -21.09 -3.72
CA GLU A 230 -9.68 -21.04 -5.06
C GLU A 230 -8.17 -20.77 -5.05
N PHE A 231 -7.63 -20.28 -3.93
CA PHE A 231 -6.19 -20.05 -3.75
C PHE A 231 -5.44 -21.37 -3.46
N LYS A 232 -6.13 -22.46 -3.11
CA LYS A 232 -5.49 -23.77 -2.93
C LYS A 232 -4.84 -24.29 -4.21
N GLU A 233 -5.29 -23.84 -5.38
CA GLU A 233 -4.64 -24.14 -6.66
C GLU A 233 -3.17 -23.66 -6.70
N LEU A 234 -2.85 -22.59 -5.97
CA LEU A 234 -1.50 -22.02 -5.88
C LEU A 234 -0.56 -22.84 -5.00
N VAL A 235 -1.06 -23.81 -4.23
CA VAL A 235 -0.24 -24.66 -3.35
C VAL A 235 0.82 -25.41 -4.15
N SER A 236 0.48 -25.92 -5.33
CA SER A 236 1.43 -26.63 -6.18
C SER A 236 2.61 -25.74 -6.64
N ILE A 237 2.32 -24.47 -6.96
CA ILE A 237 3.31 -23.45 -7.34
C ILE A 237 4.15 -23.07 -6.12
N SER A 238 3.50 -22.84 -4.97
CA SER A 238 4.18 -22.58 -3.69
C SER A 238 5.11 -23.73 -3.29
N ASP A 239 4.70 -24.98 -3.51
CA ASP A 239 5.53 -26.15 -3.21
C ASP A 239 6.77 -26.22 -4.10
N LYS A 240 6.68 -25.80 -5.36
CA LYS A 240 7.85 -25.69 -6.25
C LYS A 240 8.86 -24.68 -5.69
N VAL A 241 8.39 -23.50 -5.27
CA VAL A 241 9.22 -22.48 -4.62
C VAL A 241 9.87 -23.05 -3.35
N GLY A 242 9.08 -23.71 -2.49
CA GLY A 242 9.58 -24.34 -1.27
C GLY A 242 10.65 -25.41 -1.52
N ARG A 243 10.50 -26.23 -2.57
CA ARG A 243 11.52 -27.23 -2.97
C ARG A 243 12.83 -26.57 -3.41
N LEU A 244 12.76 -25.51 -4.22
CA LEU A 244 13.96 -24.77 -4.64
C LEU A 244 14.66 -24.11 -3.45
N MET A 245 13.90 -23.49 -2.55
CA MET A 245 14.45 -22.84 -1.36
C MET A 245 15.24 -23.80 -0.46
N LYS A 246 14.82 -25.06 -0.34
CA LYS A 246 15.51 -26.07 0.48
C LYS A 246 16.94 -26.39 0.01
N GLN A 247 17.29 -26.08 -1.24
CA GLN A 247 18.60 -26.43 -1.80
C GLN A 247 19.68 -25.48 -1.30
N HIS A 248 19.50 -24.16 -1.50
CA HIS A 248 20.57 -23.18 -1.28
C HIS A 248 20.12 -21.86 -0.61
N ALA A 249 18.89 -21.76 -0.06
CA ALA A 249 18.43 -20.51 0.56
C ALA A 249 19.29 -20.04 1.76
N ASP A 250 19.90 -20.96 2.50
CA ASP A 250 20.82 -20.59 3.59
C ASP A 250 22.15 -20.02 3.09
N ALA A 251 22.65 -20.51 1.96
CA ALA A 251 23.84 -19.92 1.31
C ALA A 251 23.52 -18.52 0.81
N LEU A 252 22.35 -18.33 0.20
CA LEU A 252 21.87 -17.02 -0.25
C LEU A 252 21.67 -16.03 0.92
N ARG A 253 21.15 -16.51 2.05
CA ARG A 253 21.02 -15.73 3.29
C ARG A 253 22.37 -15.25 3.83
N LYS A 254 23.37 -16.16 3.88
CA LYS A 254 24.74 -15.81 4.29
C LYS A 254 25.36 -14.80 3.33
N PHE A 255 25.20 -15.01 2.02
CA PHE A 255 25.65 -14.06 1.00
C PHE A 255 25.07 -12.66 1.21
N ARG A 256 23.75 -12.57 1.40
CA ARG A 256 23.08 -11.29 1.68
C ARG A 256 23.69 -10.58 2.89
N ASN A 257 23.93 -11.30 3.99
CA ASN A 257 24.47 -10.68 5.20
C ASN A 257 25.82 -9.99 4.92
N ASP A 258 26.69 -10.60 4.12
CA ASP A 258 28.00 -10.05 3.75
C ASP A 258 27.94 -8.93 2.69
N VAL A 259 26.76 -8.69 2.10
CA VAL A 259 26.50 -7.60 1.15
C VAL A 259 25.92 -6.37 1.84
N PHE A 260 24.98 -6.54 2.78
CA PHE A 260 24.30 -5.41 3.44
C PHE A 260 24.83 -5.10 4.84
N HIS A 261 25.68 -5.95 5.41
CA HIS A 261 26.42 -5.64 6.63
C HIS A 261 27.91 -5.46 6.30
N LEU A 262 28.64 -4.82 7.22
CA LEU A 262 30.08 -4.64 7.07
C LEU A 262 30.73 -6.03 6.92
N ARG A 263 31.38 -6.24 5.78
CA ARG A 263 31.93 -7.53 5.41
C ARG A 263 33.11 -7.89 6.30
N GLU A 264 33.02 -9.05 6.94
CA GLU A 264 34.10 -9.60 7.77
C GLU A 264 34.96 -10.63 7.02
N SER A 265 34.42 -11.34 6.01
CA SER A 265 35.15 -12.33 5.22
C SER A 265 34.79 -12.28 3.72
N GLN A 266 35.76 -12.58 2.84
CA GLN A 266 35.52 -12.73 1.39
C GLN A 266 35.13 -14.15 0.99
N GLU A 267 35.27 -15.12 1.89
CA GLU A 267 35.11 -16.55 1.58
C GLU A 267 33.66 -16.91 1.26
N VAL A 268 32.70 -16.29 1.95
CA VAL A 268 31.25 -16.53 1.73
C VAL A 268 30.83 -16.12 0.32
N ILE A 269 31.32 -14.96 -0.15
CA ILE A 269 31.03 -14.45 -1.50
C ILE A 269 31.67 -15.35 -2.55
N ARG A 270 32.96 -15.68 -2.39
CA ARG A 270 33.66 -16.56 -3.32
C ARG A 270 33.00 -17.93 -3.38
N GLY A 271 32.64 -18.48 -2.22
CA GLY A 271 31.94 -19.76 -2.13
C GLY A 271 30.57 -19.72 -2.81
N PHE A 272 29.82 -18.61 -2.73
CA PHE A 272 28.52 -18.50 -3.41
C PHE A 272 28.65 -18.58 -4.94
N PHE A 273 29.71 -17.99 -5.50
CA PHE A 273 29.97 -17.98 -6.95
C PHE A 273 30.93 -19.08 -7.42
N ASP A 274 31.24 -20.04 -6.56
CA ASP A 274 32.12 -21.15 -6.94
C ASP A 274 31.48 -21.94 -8.09
N ARG A 275 32.27 -22.23 -9.13
CA ARG A 275 31.77 -22.76 -10.41
C ARG A 275 31.11 -24.12 -10.25
N ASP A 276 31.56 -24.89 -9.26
CA ASP A 276 31.02 -26.22 -8.96
C ASP A 276 29.72 -26.17 -8.15
N SER A 277 29.30 -24.98 -7.69
CA SER A 277 28.19 -24.85 -6.75
C SER A 277 26.81 -24.68 -7.40
N ILE A 278 26.71 -24.41 -8.71
CA ILE A 278 25.46 -24.16 -9.48
C ILE A 278 24.47 -23.14 -8.87
N ARG A 279 24.90 -22.36 -7.86
CA ARG A 279 24.03 -21.50 -7.05
C ARG A 279 23.49 -20.30 -7.80
N LEU A 280 24.22 -19.78 -8.79
CA LEU A 280 23.75 -18.66 -9.59
C LEU A 280 22.60 -19.09 -10.50
N ASP A 281 22.73 -20.22 -11.18
CA ASP A 281 21.67 -20.79 -12.03
C ASP A 281 20.44 -21.17 -11.19
N TRP A 282 20.67 -21.79 -10.02
CA TRP A 282 19.62 -22.03 -9.04
C TRP A 282 18.90 -20.73 -8.62
N ALA A 283 19.63 -19.64 -8.37
CA ALA A 283 19.04 -18.37 -7.97
C ALA A 283 18.16 -17.78 -9.08
N HIS A 284 18.55 -17.94 -10.35
CA HIS A 284 17.70 -17.60 -11.49
C HIS A 284 16.43 -18.46 -11.53
N GLU A 285 16.55 -19.78 -11.34
CA GLU A 285 15.38 -20.68 -11.33
C GLU A 285 14.41 -20.32 -10.20
N LEU A 286 14.93 -20.06 -9.00
CA LEU A 286 14.16 -19.63 -7.85
C LEU A 286 13.47 -18.28 -8.10
N HIS A 287 14.17 -17.33 -8.71
CA HIS A 287 13.59 -16.04 -9.07
C HIS A 287 12.41 -16.22 -10.04
N VAL A 288 12.55 -17.06 -11.06
CA VAL A 288 11.46 -17.38 -11.99
C VAL A 288 10.28 -18.03 -11.27
N ALA A 289 10.52 -19.01 -10.39
CA ALA A 289 9.45 -19.66 -9.64
C ALA A 289 8.69 -18.69 -8.73
N LEU A 290 9.39 -17.75 -8.07
CA LEU A 290 8.77 -16.70 -7.27
C LEU A 290 7.95 -15.73 -8.13
N ARG A 291 8.47 -15.32 -9.30
CA ARG A 291 7.74 -14.48 -10.26
C ARG A 291 6.43 -15.12 -10.67
N ASP A 292 6.49 -16.40 -11.04
CA ASP A 292 5.32 -17.15 -11.49
C ASP A 292 4.28 -17.26 -10.35
N PHE A 293 4.73 -17.52 -9.12
CA PHE A 293 3.88 -17.51 -7.93
C PHE A 293 3.19 -16.17 -7.70
N PHE A 294 3.95 -15.07 -7.62
CA PHE A 294 3.37 -13.75 -7.35
C PHE A 294 2.45 -13.27 -8.47
N SER A 295 2.75 -13.62 -9.72
CA SER A 295 1.87 -13.36 -10.86
C SER A 295 0.54 -14.11 -10.72
N ALA A 296 0.59 -15.41 -10.44
CA ALA A 296 -0.61 -16.23 -10.26
C ALA A 296 -1.43 -15.78 -9.04
N TYR A 297 -0.78 -15.44 -7.94
CA TYR A 297 -1.41 -14.89 -6.74
C TYR A 297 -2.14 -13.58 -7.05
N ARG A 298 -1.49 -12.63 -7.73
CA ARG A 298 -2.11 -11.37 -8.15
C ARG A 298 -3.34 -11.61 -9.01
N ILE A 299 -3.27 -12.52 -9.98
CA ILE A 299 -4.41 -12.86 -10.84
C ILE A 299 -5.57 -13.41 -10.00
N LYS A 300 -5.30 -14.30 -9.04
CA LYS A 300 -6.33 -14.83 -8.13
C LYS A 300 -6.98 -13.72 -7.29
N CYS A 301 -6.20 -12.78 -6.77
CA CYS A 301 -6.75 -11.61 -6.07
C CYS A 301 -7.63 -10.76 -6.98
N GLU A 302 -7.19 -10.42 -8.20
CA GLU A 302 -7.97 -9.61 -9.15
C GLU A 302 -9.31 -10.29 -9.51
N VAL A 303 -9.29 -11.60 -9.80
CA VAL A 303 -10.53 -12.37 -10.02
C VAL A 303 -11.42 -12.32 -8.79
N TYR A 304 -10.86 -12.52 -7.60
CA TYR A 304 -11.63 -12.48 -6.36
C TYR A 304 -12.27 -11.10 -6.14
N TYR A 305 -11.53 -10.02 -6.36
CA TYR A 305 -12.02 -8.65 -6.22
C TYR A 305 -13.20 -8.37 -7.14
N ILE A 306 -13.13 -8.80 -8.40
CA ILE A 306 -14.22 -8.64 -9.37
C ILE A 306 -15.45 -9.45 -8.95
N MET A 307 -15.27 -10.70 -8.53
CA MET A 307 -16.37 -11.60 -8.18
C MET A 307 -17.10 -11.19 -6.88
N HIS A 308 -16.44 -10.44 -6.01
CA HIS A 308 -16.97 -10.03 -4.70
C HIS A 308 -17.18 -8.50 -4.60
N ASP A 309 -17.30 -7.82 -5.73
CA ASP A 309 -17.60 -6.38 -5.83
C ASP A 309 -16.59 -5.45 -5.11
N ARG A 310 -15.34 -5.89 -4.93
CA ARG A 310 -14.25 -5.10 -4.32
C ARG A 310 -13.60 -4.18 -5.34
N LYS A 311 -14.39 -3.30 -5.96
CA LYS A 311 -13.95 -2.42 -7.08
C LYS A 311 -12.79 -1.50 -6.69
N GLY A 312 -12.77 -1.03 -5.44
CA GLY A 312 -11.69 -0.21 -4.90
C GLY A 312 -10.30 -0.86 -5.02
N GLU A 313 -10.23 -2.19 -5.01
CA GLU A 313 -8.99 -2.97 -5.00
C GLU A 313 -8.55 -3.47 -6.37
N SER A 314 -9.51 -3.73 -7.25
CA SER A 314 -9.28 -4.24 -8.60
C SER A 314 -8.50 -3.24 -9.45
N CYS A 315 -7.52 -3.68 -10.21
CA CYS A 315 -6.91 -2.88 -11.28
C CYS A 315 -7.67 -3.00 -12.60
N PHE A 316 -8.66 -3.90 -12.70
CA PHE A 316 -9.37 -4.19 -13.94
C PHE A 316 -10.44 -3.13 -14.23
N GLY A 317 -10.50 -2.65 -15.48
CA GLY A 317 -11.48 -1.63 -15.91
C GLY A 317 -11.15 -0.19 -15.48
N LYS A 318 -10.05 0.02 -14.76
CA LYS A 318 -9.52 1.36 -14.46
C LYS A 318 -8.81 1.88 -15.70
N LYS A 319 -9.33 2.94 -16.31
CA LYS A 319 -8.68 3.67 -17.40
C LYS A 319 -7.66 4.63 -16.86
#